data_AF-A0A6V8CL41-F1
#
_entry.id   AF-A0A6V8CL41-F1
#
_cell.length_a   1.000
_cell.length_b   1.000
_cell.length_c   1.000
_cell.angle_alpha   90.00
_cell.angle_beta   90.00
_cell.angle_gamma   90.00
#
_symmetry.space_group_name_H-M   'P 1'
#
loop_
_entity.id
_entity.type
_entity.pdbx_description
1 polymer ?
#
loop_
_entity_poly.entity_id
_entity_poly.type
_entity_poly.pdbx_seq_one_letter_code
_entity_poly.pdbx_strand_id
1 'polypeptide(L)'
;MTPQIEEGPFIAIPNHEIIPLAMGEQPISQVIWRGKRKELGRIDGIRALTRLHGRDVIRAHSALIHALQDDDSEIKSAALFSLPIVALQRSYELFDYLSVLLDDEDLSVRKAASMCLEKSAPIFPSATESTLAFELRHGIASRSKHAWKALTEMCQTWPEVACLHIDGMLLEENIT
;
A
#
# COMPACT_ATOMS: atom_id res chain seq x y z
N MET A 1 5.04 13.64 -7.38
CA MET A 1 4.66 12.58 -8.35
C MET A 1 3.30 12.02 -7.94
N THR A 2 2.33 11.94 -8.86
CA THR A 2 1.04 11.28 -8.55
C THR A 2 1.25 9.77 -8.65
N PRO A 3 0.90 8.96 -7.63
CA PRO A 3 1.07 7.51 -7.72
C PRO A 3 0.33 6.97 -8.94
N GLN A 4 1.02 6.19 -9.77
CA GLN A 4 0.45 5.60 -10.97
C GLN A 4 -0.66 4.63 -10.54
N ILE A 5 -1.91 4.98 -10.86
CA ILE A 5 -3.08 4.17 -10.55
C ILE A 5 -3.08 3.00 -11.52
N GLU A 6 -2.81 1.80 -11.00
CA GLU A 6 -2.85 0.58 -11.80
C GLU A 6 -4.30 0.34 -12.25
N GLU A 7 -4.53 0.28 -13.56
CA GLU A 7 -5.89 0.11 -14.11
C GLU A 7 -6.32 -1.35 -14.10
N GLY A 8 -7.52 -1.63 -13.59
CA GLY A 8 -8.10 -2.97 -13.59
C GLY A 8 -9.63 -2.96 -13.63
N PRO A 9 -10.28 -4.12 -13.77
CA PRO A 9 -11.74 -4.22 -13.83
C PRO A 9 -12.47 -3.55 -12.65
N PHE A 10 -11.82 -3.49 -11.48
CA PHE A 10 -12.33 -2.86 -10.27
C PHE A 10 -12.67 -1.36 -10.44
N ILE A 11 -12.11 -0.68 -11.45
CA ILE A 11 -12.48 0.71 -11.73
C ILE A 11 -13.90 0.84 -12.30
N ALA A 12 -14.50 -0.25 -12.76
CA ALA A 12 -15.87 -0.28 -13.26
C ALA A 12 -16.92 -0.55 -12.16
N ILE A 13 -16.51 -0.84 -10.92
CA ILE A 13 -17.43 -1.08 -9.80
C ILE A 13 -18.20 0.21 -9.48
N PRO A 14 -19.53 0.20 -9.34
CA PRO A 14 -20.29 1.37 -8.92
C PRO A 14 -19.87 1.83 -7.51
N ASN A 15 -19.72 3.14 -7.28
CA ASN A 15 -19.19 3.65 -6.00
C ASN A 15 -19.96 3.16 -4.76
N HIS A 16 -21.28 2.98 -4.88
CA HIS A 16 -22.12 2.50 -3.78
C HIS A 16 -21.90 1.01 -3.44
N GLU A 17 -21.32 0.22 -4.34
CA GLU A 17 -21.00 -1.20 -4.14
C GLU A 17 -19.59 -1.41 -3.58
N ILE A 18 -18.70 -0.42 -3.70
CA ILE A 18 -17.28 -0.57 -3.31
C ILE A 18 -17.13 -0.97 -1.84
N ILE A 19 -17.79 -0.26 -0.91
CA ILE A 19 -17.68 -0.56 0.53
C ILE A 19 -18.31 -1.92 0.87
N PRO A 20 -19.58 -2.23 0.50
CA PRO A 20 -20.17 -3.54 0.76
C PRO A 20 -19.34 -4.70 0.21
N LEU A 21 -18.78 -4.54 -1.00
CA LEU A 21 -17.94 -5.55 -1.62
C LEU A 21 -16.61 -5.73 -0.85
N ALA A 22 -15.94 -4.63 -0.48
CA ALA A 22 -14.68 -4.68 0.27
C ALA A 22 -14.84 -5.29 1.68
N MET A 23 -15.98 -5.02 2.34
CA MET A 23 -16.33 -5.56 3.65
C MET A 23 -16.81 -7.02 3.60
N GLY A 24 -17.02 -7.58 2.41
CA GLY A 24 -17.57 -8.93 2.24
C GLY A 24 -19.08 -9.03 2.51
N GLU A 25 -19.78 -7.90 2.65
CA GLU A 25 -21.24 -7.82 2.82
C GLU A 25 -21.96 -8.19 1.51
N GLN A 26 -21.35 -7.82 0.37
CA GLN A 26 -21.77 -8.20 -0.97
C GLN A 26 -20.74 -9.18 -1.55
N PRO A 27 -21.14 -10.36 -2.06
CA PRO A 27 -20.17 -11.35 -2.54
C PRO A 27 -19.61 -11.00 -3.92
N ILE A 28 -20.45 -10.48 -4.83
CA ILE A 28 -20.10 -10.24 -6.24
C ILE A 28 -20.71 -8.91 -6.71
N SER A 29 -19.94 -8.16 -7.51
CA SER A 29 -20.42 -7.05 -8.34
C SER A 29 -20.28 -7.43 -9.82
N GLN A 30 -21.35 -7.25 -10.62
CA GLN A 30 -21.33 -7.51 -12.06
C GLN A 30 -21.09 -6.21 -12.83
N VAL A 31 -19.97 -6.15 -13.54
CA VAL A 31 -19.57 -4.96 -14.30
C VAL A 31 -19.29 -5.28 -15.76
N ILE A 32 -19.31 -4.25 -16.61
CA ILE A 32 -18.82 -4.35 -17.99
C ILE A 32 -17.45 -3.70 -18.05
N TRP A 33 -16.42 -4.50 -18.34
CA TRP A 33 -15.05 -4.03 -18.51
C TRP A 33 -14.51 -4.44 -19.87
N ARG A 34 -14.05 -3.45 -20.66
CA ARG A 34 -13.54 -3.66 -22.04
C ARG A 34 -14.49 -4.51 -22.90
N GLY A 35 -15.79 -4.21 -22.82
CA GLY A 35 -16.84 -4.88 -23.60
C GLY A 35 -17.20 -6.30 -23.12
N LYS A 36 -16.63 -6.79 -22.02
CA LYS A 36 -16.93 -8.12 -21.47
C LYS A 36 -17.57 -7.99 -20.08
N ARG A 37 -18.55 -8.84 -19.81
CA ARG A 37 -19.11 -8.98 -18.45
C ARG A 37 -18.03 -9.60 -17.55
N LYS A 38 -17.85 -9.02 -16.36
CA LYS A 38 -16.95 -9.48 -15.32
C LYS A 38 -17.69 -9.57 -14.00
N GLU A 39 -17.37 -10.60 -13.23
CA GLU A 39 -17.82 -10.78 -11.86
C GLU A 39 -16.63 -10.45 -10.97
N LEU A 40 -16.82 -9.46 -10.10
CA LEU A 40 -15.77 -8.92 -9.25
C LEU A 40 -16.11 -9.18 -7.79
N GLY A 41 -15.13 -9.64 -7.03
CA GLY A 41 -15.31 -10.05 -5.65
C GLY A 41 -14.74 -9.05 -4.65
N ARG A 42 -14.59 -9.51 -3.41
CA ARG A 42 -14.05 -8.71 -2.29
C ARG A 42 -12.67 -8.09 -2.59
N ILE A 43 -11.76 -8.84 -3.20
CA ILE A 43 -10.43 -8.36 -3.63
C ILE A 43 -10.54 -7.13 -4.54
N ASP A 44 -11.46 -7.16 -5.51
CA ASP A 44 -11.70 -6.03 -6.41
C ASP A 44 -12.35 -4.86 -5.68
N GLY A 45 -13.27 -5.13 -4.74
CA GLY A 45 -13.83 -4.12 -3.84
C GLY A 45 -12.75 -3.37 -3.05
N ILE A 46 -11.80 -4.11 -2.48
CA ILE A 46 -10.67 -3.53 -1.72
C ILE A 46 -9.79 -2.68 -2.64
N ARG A 47 -9.47 -3.15 -3.86
CA ARG A 47 -8.72 -2.36 -4.87
C ARG A 47 -9.47 -1.09 -5.28
N ALA A 48 -10.79 -1.16 -5.34
CA ALA A 48 -11.64 -0.02 -5.69
C ALA A 48 -11.78 1.03 -4.59
N LEU A 49 -11.36 0.76 -3.34
CA LEU A 49 -11.34 1.76 -2.26
C LEU A 49 -10.55 3.03 -2.65
N THR A 50 -9.56 2.88 -3.53
CA THR A 50 -8.76 3.96 -4.11
C THR A 50 -9.57 5.04 -4.83
N ARG A 51 -10.82 4.73 -5.23
CA ARG A 51 -11.73 5.63 -5.94
C ARG A 51 -12.68 6.41 -5.02
N LEU A 52 -12.71 6.10 -3.73
CA LEU A 52 -13.61 6.74 -2.78
C LEU A 52 -12.98 8.02 -2.24
N HIS A 53 -13.77 9.09 -2.21
CA HIS A 53 -13.35 10.42 -1.78
C HIS A 53 -14.46 11.14 -0.99
N GLY A 54 -14.11 12.24 -0.33
CA GLY A 54 -15.07 13.07 0.40
C GLY A 54 -15.75 12.32 1.56
N ARG A 55 -17.09 12.19 1.52
CA ARG A 55 -17.88 11.61 2.61
C ARG A 55 -17.57 10.14 2.90
N ASP A 56 -17.04 9.41 1.92
CA ASP A 56 -16.79 7.97 2.03
C ASP A 56 -15.37 7.64 2.53
N VAL A 57 -14.50 8.64 2.76
CA VAL A 57 -13.09 8.45 3.19
C VAL A 57 -12.99 7.67 4.50
N ILE A 58 -13.83 7.99 5.48
CA ILE A 58 -13.80 7.31 6.79
C ILE A 58 -14.13 5.83 6.62
N ARG A 59 -15.17 5.53 5.83
CA ARG A 59 -15.59 4.15 5.56
C ARG A 59 -14.56 3.39 4.75
N ALA A 60 -13.93 4.05 3.79
CA ALA A 60 -12.87 3.44 2.97
C ALA A 60 -11.63 3.11 3.81
N HIS A 61 -11.24 4.00 4.73
CA HIS A 61 -10.16 3.76 5.68
C HIS A 61 -10.48 2.59 6.62
N SER A 62 -11.68 2.52 7.20
CA SER A 62 -12.09 1.38 8.04
C SER A 62 -12.11 0.07 7.27
N ALA A 63 -12.66 0.05 6.04
CA ALA A 63 -12.66 -1.14 5.20
C ALA A 63 -11.24 -1.59 4.83
N LEU A 64 -10.32 -0.65 4.62
CA LEU A 64 -8.92 -0.96 4.36
C LEU A 64 -8.24 -1.59 5.59
N ILE A 65 -8.46 -1.05 6.80
CA ILE A 65 -7.92 -1.65 8.04
C ILE A 65 -8.41 -3.08 8.21
N HIS A 66 -9.71 -3.33 8.01
CA HIS A 66 -10.26 -4.68 8.08
C HIS A 66 -9.59 -5.64 7.09
N ALA A 67 -9.26 -5.17 5.87
CA ALA A 67 -8.58 -5.98 4.88
C ALA A 67 -7.07 -6.20 5.19
N LEU A 68 -6.40 -5.25 5.84
CA LEU A 68 -4.99 -5.40 6.27
C LEU A 68 -4.82 -6.42 7.40
N GLN A 69 -5.88 -6.64 8.18
CA GLN A 69 -5.91 -7.59 9.31
C GLN A 69 -6.48 -8.96 8.93
N ASP A 70 -6.83 -9.18 7.66
CA ASP A 70 -7.50 -10.40 7.23
C ASP A 70 -6.55 -11.62 7.26
N ASP A 71 -7.11 -12.80 7.54
CA ASP A 71 -6.34 -14.05 7.51
C ASP A 71 -5.95 -14.45 6.08
N ASP A 72 -6.72 -14.03 5.07
CA ASP A 72 -6.45 -14.32 3.67
C ASP A 72 -5.33 -13.43 3.10
N SER A 73 -4.27 -14.08 2.63
CA SER A 73 -3.09 -13.43 2.06
C SER A 73 -3.38 -12.65 0.77
N GLU A 74 -4.36 -13.07 -0.04
CA GLU A 74 -4.78 -12.32 -1.22
C GLU A 74 -5.52 -11.04 -0.84
N ILE A 75 -6.32 -11.08 0.23
CA ILE A 75 -7.02 -9.91 0.78
C ILE A 75 -6.04 -8.89 1.34
N LYS A 76 -5.07 -9.33 2.17
CA LYS A 76 -3.99 -8.47 2.67
C LYS A 76 -3.20 -7.83 1.54
N SER A 77 -2.84 -8.60 0.52
CA SER A 77 -2.12 -8.10 -0.67
C SER A 77 -2.94 -7.06 -1.44
N ALA A 78 -4.26 -7.25 -1.58
CA ALA A 78 -5.16 -6.28 -2.19
C ALA A 78 -5.27 -4.99 -1.36
N ALA A 79 -5.23 -5.10 -0.04
CA ALA A 79 -5.24 -3.95 0.86
C ALA A 79 -3.94 -3.13 0.74
N LEU A 80 -2.78 -3.81 0.76
CA LEU A 80 -1.47 -3.18 0.54
C LEU A 80 -1.35 -2.46 -0.81
N PHE A 81 -2.02 -2.97 -1.85
CA PHE A 81 -2.14 -2.28 -3.12
C PHE A 81 -2.88 -0.94 -2.99
N SER A 82 -3.99 -0.90 -2.25
CA SER A 82 -4.83 0.29 -2.09
C SER A 82 -4.26 1.31 -1.09
N LEU A 83 -3.44 0.84 -0.15
CA LEU A 83 -2.95 1.63 0.99
C LEU A 83 -2.33 2.98 0.58
N PRO A 84 -1.39 3.06 -0.38
CA PRO A 84 -0.75 4.34 -0.71
C PRO A 84 -1.74 5.41 -1.15
N ILE A 85 -2.81 5.03 -1.87
CA ILE A 85 -3.82 5.97 -2.38
C ILE A 85 -4.82 6.36 -1.29
N VAL A 86 -5.28 5.41 -0.49
CA VAL A 86 -6.20 5.70 0.62
C VAL A 86 -5.51 6.58 1.68
N ALA A 87 -4.21 6.34 1.92
CA ALA A 87 -3.39 7.12 2.85
C ALA A 87 -3.29 8.61 2.47
N LEU A 88 -3.43 8.97 1.17
CA LEU A 88 -3.44 10.37 0.72
C LEU A 88 -4.59 11.17 1.34
N GLN A 89 -5.67 10.48 1.70
CA GLN A 89 -6.86 11.10 2.28
C GLN A 89 -6.91 10.90 3.79
N ARG A 90 -6.40 9.77 4.28
CA ARG A 90 -6.34 9.44 5.70
C ARG A 90 -5.28 8.37 5.96
N SER A 91 -4.14 8.78 6.52
CA SER A 91 -2.98 7.91 6.75
C SER A 91 -2.94 7.24 8.14
N TYR A 92 -3.80 7.65 9.08
CA TYR A 92 -3.76 7.20 10.48
C TYR A 92 -3.68 5.67 10.61
N GLU A 93 -2.72 5.18 11.40
CA GLU A 93 -2.45 3.76 11.71
C GLU A 93 -2.09 2.86 10.51
N LEU A 94 -2.26 3.31 9.26
CA LEU A 94 -2.02 2.47 8.08
C LEU A 94 -0.56 2.00 7.97
N PHE A 95 0.39 2.86 8.36
CA PHE A 95 1.82 2.51 8.29
C PHE A 95 2.27 1.58 9.41
N ASP A 96 1.54 1.51 10.52
CA ASP A 96 1.78 0.52 11.56
C ASP A 96 1.44 -0.89 11.03
N TYR A 97 0.31 -1.03 10.33
CA TYR A 97 -0.03 -2.27 9.63
C TYR A 97 0.97 -2.62 8.53
N LEU A 98 1.40 -1.64 7.72
CA LEU A 98 2.42 -1.86 6.70
C LEU A 98 3.72 -2.44 7.32
N SER A 99 4.16 -1.87 8.44
CA SER A 99 5.36 -2.31 9.15
C SER A 99 5.26 -3.77 9.56
N VAL A 100 4.13 -4.17 10.15
CA VAL A 100 3.87 -5.58 10.53
C VAL A 100 3.86 -6.50 9.31
N LEU A 101 3.20 -6.10 8.22
CA LEU A 101 3.03 -6.94 7.02
C LEU A 101 4.33 -7.12 6.19
N LEU A 102 5.38 -6.34 6.44
CA LEU A 102 6.70 -6.59 5.85
C LEU A 102 7.34 -7.89 6.38
N ASP A 103 6.95 -8.33 7.57
CA ASP A 103 7.37 -9.57 8.22
C ASP A 103 6.28 -10.66 8.20
N ASP A 104 5.22 -10.49 7.39
CA ASP A 104 4.14 -11.47 7.26
C ASP A 104 4.67 -12.86 6.89
N GLU A 105 4.00 -13.94 7.32
CA GLU A 105 4.42 -15.31 7.02
C GLU A 105 4.34 -15.64 5.51
N ASP A 106 3.37 -15.05 4.81
CA ASP A 106 3.15 -15.28 3.40
C ASP A 106 4.07 -14.42 2.52
N LEU A 107 4.76 -15.07 1.58
CA LEU A 107 5.72 -14.40 0.70
C LEU A 107 5.04 -13.38 -0.23
N SER A 108 3.81 -13.62 -0.66
CA SER A 108 3.08 -12.71 -1.54
C SER A 108 2.71 -11.42 -0.80
N VAL A 109 2.32 -11.52 0.48
CA VAL A 109 2.04 -10.38 1.36
C VAL A 109 3.29 -9.55 1.59
N ARG A 110 4.43 -10.19 1.95
CA ARG A 110 5.70 -9.46 2.13
C ARG A 110 6.12 -8.70 0.86
N LYS A 111 5.95 -9.30 -0.32
CA LYS A 111 6.23 -8.63 -1.59
C LYS A 111 5.30 -7.44 -1.82
N ALA A 112 4.00 -7.61 -1.56
CA ALA A 112 3.03 -6.53 -1.67
C ALA A 112 3.36 -5.39 -0.68
N ALA A 113 3.83 -5.71 0.52
CA ALA A 113 4.22 -4.74 1.54
C ALA A 113 5.48 -3.97 1.11
N SER A 114 6.50 -4.64 0.59
CA SER A 114 7.68 -3.96 0.04
C SER A 114 7.32 -3.03 -1.12
N MET A 115 6.43 -3.44 -2.03
CA MET A 115 5.93 -2.59 -3.11
C MET A 115 5.10 -1.42 -2.58
N CYS A 116 4.30 -1.62 -1.53
CA CYS A 116 3.57 -0.57 -0.86
C CYS A 116 4.53 0.47 -0.25
N LEU A 117 5.57 0.03 0.45
CA LEU A 117 6.60 0.91 1.02
C LEU A 117 7.34 1.70 -0.08
N GLU A 118 7.71 1.03 -1.19
CA GLU A 118 8.34 1.69 -2.36
C GLU A 118 7.51 2.89 -2.84
N LYS A 119 6.18 2.74 -2.89
CA LYS A 119 5.25 3.78 -3.34
C LYS A 119 4.95 4.83 -2.26
N SER A 120 4.86 4.41 -1.00
CA SER A 120 4.43 5.26 0.10
C SER A 120 5.54 6.14 0.63
N ALA A 121 6.79 5.65 0.71
CA ALA A 121 7.84 6.37 1.41
C ALA A 121 8.18 7.75 0.81
N PRO A 122 8.23 7.93 -0.53
CA PRO A 122 8.45 9.25 -1.13
C PRO A 122 7.28 10.24 -0.90
N ILE A 123 6.09 9.73 -0.60
CA ILE A 123 4.87 10.52 -0.38
C ILE A 123 4.69 10.85 1.11
N PHE A 124 5.07 9.91 1.98
CA PHE A 124 4.90 9.99 3.44
C PHE A 124 6.22 9.77 4.18
N PRO A 125 7.28 10.55 3.90
CA PRO A 125 8.63 10.27 4.39
C PRO A 125 8.69 10.10 5.91
N SER A 126 8.06 11.01 6.66
CA SER A 126 8.04 10.93 8.13
C SER A 126 7.28 9.73 8.68
N ALA A 127 6.23 9.27 8.00
CA ALA A 127 5.43 8.13 8.47
C ALA A 127 6.11 6.79 8.17
N THR A 128 7.03 6.76 7.21
CA THR A 128 7.76 5.56 6.80
C THR A 128 9.23 5.56 7.20
N GLU A 129 9.70 6.58 7.93
CA GLU A 129 11.13 6.83 8.18
C GLU A 129 11.85 5.62 8.77
N SER A 130 11.37 5.12 9.92
CA SER A 130 11.97 3.99 10.61
C SER A 130 11.88 2.70 9.79
N THR A 131 10.72 2.45 9.18
CA THR A 131 10.48 1.29 8.32
C THR A 131 11.41 1.30 7.12
N LEU A 132 11.57 2.45 6.44
CA LEU A 132 12.47 2.56 5.29
C LEU A 132 13.94 2.36 5.69
N ALA A 133 14.37 2.98 6.79
CA ALA A 133 15.74 2.80 7.31
C ALA A 133 16.05 1.33 7.65
N PHE A 134 15.09 0.61 8.23
CA PHE A 134 15.21 -0.82 8.48
C PHE A 134 15.29 -1.61 7.17
N GLU A 135 14.36 -1.37 6.24
CA GLU A 135 14.28 -2.12 4.98
C GLU A 135 15.50 -1.91 4.06
N LEU A 136 16.11 -0.72 4.06
CA LEU A 136 17.32 -0.41 3.27
C LEU A 136 18.49 -1.36 3.59
N ARG A 137 18.57 -1.81 4.85
CA ARG A 137 19.61 -2.70 5.37
C ARG A 137 19.15 -4.15 5.50
N HIS A 138 17.93 -4.47 5.08
CA HIS A 138 17.38 -5.79 5.27
C HIS A 138 18.21 -6.85 4.54
N GLY A 139 18.51 -7.96 5.22
CA GLY A 139 19.28 -9.09 4.63
C GLY A 139 18.56 -9.84 3.49
N ILE A 140 17.31 -9.50 3.19
CA ILE A 140 16.53 -10.10 2.11
C ILE A 140 16.61 -9.15 0.92
N ALA A 141 17.32 -9.56 -0.13
CA ALA A 141 17.60 -8.71 -1.29
C ALA A 141 16.34 -8.14 -1.97
N SER A 142 15.23 -8.89 -1.96
CA SER A 142 13.96 -8.39 -2.52
C SER A 142 13.39 -7.22 -1.72
N ARG A 143 13.53 -7.23 -0.39
CA ARG A 143 13.01 -6.18 0.51
C ARG A 143 13.84 -4.90 0.37
N SER A 144 15.15 -5.03 0.54
CA SER A 144 16.08 -3.90 0.39
C SER A 144 16.02 -3.29 -1.01
N LYS A 145 15.86 -4.08 -2.08
CA LYS A 145 15.67 -3.56 -3.43
C LYS A 145 14.50 -2.56 -3.56
N HIS A 146 13.35 -2.85 -2.93
CA HIS A 146 12.20 -1.93 -2.97
C HIS A 146 12.47 -0.67 -2.13
N ALA A 147 13.12 -0.82 -0.98
CA ALA A 147 13.53 0.32 -0.15
C ALA A 147 14.51 1.25 -0.88
N TRP A 148 15.51 0.70 -1.58
CA TRP A 148 16.46 1.48 -2.38
C TRP A 148 15.79 2.25 -3.52
N LYS A 149 14.78 1.66 -4.17
CA LYS A 149 13.98 2.39 -5.16
C LYS A 149 13.17 3.51 -4.53
N ALA A 150 12.57 3.27 -3.37
CA ALA A 150 11.86 4.30 -2.61
C ALA A 150 12.81 5.46 -2.27
N LEU A 151 14.02 5.17 -1.79
CA LEU A 151 15.04 6.17 -1.50
C LEU A 151 15.48 6.93 -2.77
N THR A 152 15.63 6.22 -3.90
CA THR A 152 15.96 6.83 -5.20
C THR A 152 14.90 7.84 -5.62
N GLU A 153 13.62 7.51 -5.46
CA GLU A 153 12.50 8.43 -5.74
C GLU A 153 12.47 9.59 -4.72
N MET A 154 12.81 9.31 -3.46
CA MET A 154 12.93 10.31 -2.42
C MET A 154 14.04 11.32 -2.71
N CYS A 155 15.17 10.91 -3.31
CA CYS A 155 16.20 11.85 -3.77
C CYS A 155 15.67 12.88 -4.77
N GLN A 156 14.63 12.55 -5.54
CA GLN A 156 14.03 13.46 -6.52
C GLN A 156 13.01 14.40 -5.88
N THR A 157 12.27 13.93 -4.88
CA THR A 157 11.14 14.66 -4.28
C THR A 157 11.52 15.40 -2.99
N TRP A 158 12.40 14.80 -2.17
CA TRP A 158 12.82 15.23 -0.84
C TRP A 158 14.32 14.94 -0.62
N PRO A 159 15.24 15.59 -1.36
CA PRO A 159 16.66 15.28 -1.31
C PRO A 159 17.26 15.42 0.09
N GLU A 160 16.79 16.38 0.90
CA GLU A 160 17.28 16.57 2.27
C GLU A 160 16.94 15.38 3.17
N VAL A 161 15.72 14.82 3.04
CA VAL A 161 15.30 13.63 3.81
C VAL A 161 16.06 12.39 3.33
N ALA A 162 16.28 12.26 2.02
CA ALA A 162 17.08 11.18 1.49
C ALA A 162 18.53 11.23 2.01
N CYS A 163 19.14 12.41 2.11
CA CYS A 163 20.46 12.58 2.73
C CYS A 163 20.48 12.11 4.18
N LEU A 164 19.45 12.40 4.99
CA LEU A 164 19.38 11.93 6.38
C LEU A 164 19.42 10.39 6.47
N HIS A 165 18.72 9.69 5.58
CA HIS A 165 18.80 8.23 5.51
C HIS A 165 20.20 7.74 5.14
N ILE A 166 20.85 8.37 4.15
CA ILE A 166 22.21 8.01 3.71
C ILE A 166 23.22 8.25 4.85
N ASP A 167 23.16 9.41 5.49
CA ASP A 167 24.03 9.78 6.60
C ASP A 167 23.85 8.81 7.77
N GLY A 168 22.60 8.47 8.12
CA GLY A 168 22.29 7.50 9.17
C GLY A 168 22.90 6.12 8.88
N MET A 169 22.87 5.68 7.62
CA MET A 169 23.52 4.43 7.22
C MET A 169 25.05 4.48 7.35
N LEU A 170 25.68 5.57 6.87
CA LEU A 170 27.14 5.73 6.92
C LEU A 170 27.67 5.83 8.36
N LEU A 171 26.95 6.50 9.25
CA LEU A 171 27.37 6.67 10.64
C LEU A 171 27.33 5.36 11.44
N GLU A 172 26.34 4.51 11.19
CA GLU A 172 26.20 3.23 11.90
C GLU A 172 27.21 2.16 11.43
N GLU A 173 27.63 2.18 10.15
CA GLU A 173 28.69 1.29 9.63
C GLU A 173 30.08 1.58 10.25
N ASN A 174 30.30 2.78 10.78
CA ASN A 174 31.54 3.17 11.44
C ASN A 174 31.63 2.74 12.92
N ILE A 175 30.61 2.04 13.44
CA ILE A 175 30.56 1.50 14.80
C ILE A 175 30.73 -0.02 14.73
N THR A 176 31.88 -0.50 14.24
CA THR A 176 32.32 -1.91 14.40
C THR A 176 33.81 -1.99 14.65
#